data_AF-A0A821HZV8-F1
#
_entry.id   AF-A0A821HZV8-F1
#
_cell.length_a   1.000
_cell.length_b   1.000
_cell.length_c   1.000
_cell.angle_alpha   90.00
_cell.angle_beta   90.00
_cell.angle_gamma   90.00
#
_symmetry.space_group_name_H-M   'P 1'
#
loop_
_entity.id
_entity.type
_entity.pdbx_description
1 polymer ?
#
loop_
_entity_poly.entity_id
_entity_poly.type
_entity_poly.pdbx_seq_one_letter_code
_entity_poly.pdbx_strand_id
1 'polypeptide(L)'
;TFKLTVSASGSVATGGTVGGLGSITFLAKGSGDLTDATVWGGGVAPSGTFSISIPAGITITISGATLSLKMVRCDVSGTLAVGSGSDTFTFTFPPTIIVRSGGILLDQTTNKVIRFPFNSIIAILSGGGFGATGTVLQIFQGGVVGASFTVTLASGPFTCGMLADGSVQTYNSVTAIAVMSGDFTAAGTFLGGFAPSADICSGGCGIQVIKGVTLSTAGLNGVLNFKITSIAVAIGATFQLGTPGASTGFKFKFPITLSIFGGMSFVCSGGYIMLPPGSEFDISDGGEFSSSISVSIEIFDPLTGLAIGPLQTLGTLISGGTFKLTVSASGSVATGGT
;
A
#
# COMPACT_ATOMS: atom_id res chain seq x y z
N THR A 1 -24.03 48.13 17.23
CA THR A 1 -24.58 46.90 17.83
C THR A 1 -25.55 46.26 16.87
N PHE A 2 -25.09 45.29 16.08
CA PHE A 2 -25.96 44.41 15.30
C PHE A 2 -25.61 42.98 15.69
N LYS A 3 -26.62 42.29 16.22
CA LYS A 3 -26.58 41.01 16.90
C LYS A 3 -26.95 39.94 15.87
N LEU A 4 -26.01 39.07 15.51
CA LEU A 4 -26.32 37.87 14.71
C LEU A 4 -26.53 36.70 15.67
N THR A 5 -27.79 36.30 15.79
CA THR A 5 -28.23 35.06 16.43
C THR A 5 -28.23 33.99 15.35
N VAL A 6 -27.45 32.92 15.53
CA VAL A 6 -27.58 31.69 14.73
C VAL A 6 -28.47 30.72 15.50
N SER A 7 -29.64 30.49 14.93
CA SER A 7 -30.62 29.48 15.33
C SER A 7 -30.14 28.08 14.95
N ALA A 8 -30.09 27.18 15.94
CA ALA A 8 -29.87 25.76 15.73
C ALA A 8 -31.15 25.09 15.23
N SER A 9 -31.12 24.54 14.00
CA SER A 9 -31.97 23.42 13.60
C SER A 9 -31.46 22.85 12.26
N GLY A 10 -30.52 21.92 12.36
CA GLY A 10 -30.13 21.01 11.29
C GLY A 10 -29.78 19.68 11.97
N SER A 11 -30.63 18.68 11.76
CA SER A 11 -30.60 17.38 12.42
C SER A 11 -29.22 16.71 12.35
N VAL A 12 -28.64 16.43 13.52
CA VAL A 12 -27.54 15.49 13.68
C VAL A 12 -28.10 14.09 13.42
N ALA A 13 -27.66 13.45 12.34
CA ALA A 13 -27.84 12.02 12.17
C ALA A 13 -27.08 11.31 13.30
N THR A 14 -27.82 10.89 14.32
CA THR A 14 -27.35 9.99 15.37
C THR A 14 -27.60 8.58 14.89
N GLY A 15 -26.53 7.90 14.48
CA GLY A 15 -26.60 6.55 13.93
C GLY A 15 -25.34 6.17 13.18
N GLY A 16 -24.21 6.17 13.87
CA GLY A 16 -22.94 5.66 13.37
C GLY A 16 -22.22 4.98 14.52
N THR A 17 -21.99 3.68 14.38
CA THR A 17 -21.19 2.84 15.27
C THR A 17 -19.87 3.53 15.61
N VAL A 18 -19.53 3.64 16.90
CA VAL A 18 -18.26 4.20 17.37
C VAL A 18 -17.13 3.28 16.92
N GLY A 19 -16.50 3.59 15.79
CA GLY A 19 -15.32 2.91 15.27
C GLY A 19 -14.08 3.76 15.46
N GLY A 20 -13.35 3.55 16.56
CA GLY A 20 -12.01 4.08 16.84
C GLY A 20 -11.91 5.61 16.97
N LEU A 21 -11.10 6.12 17.90
CA LEU A 21 -10.71 7.54 17.88
C LEU A 21 -9.84 7.78 16.63
N GLY A 22 -10.50 8.14 15.53
CA GLY A 22 -9.86 8.45 14.26
C GLY A 22 -8.95 9.67 14.37
N SER A 23 -7.80 9.61 13.71
CA SER A 23 -6.91 10.74 13.50
C SER A 23 -7.66 11.90 12.81
N ILE A 24 -7.53 13.13 13.30
CA ILE A 24 -8.08 14.32 12.63
C ILE A 24 -7.23 14.64 11.40
N THR A 25 -7.86 14.86 10.25
CA THR A 25 -7.15 15.27 9.03
C THR A 25 -7.17 16.79 8.87
N PHE A 26 -5.99 17.40 8.80
CA PHE A 26 -5.80 18.82 8.55
C PHE A 26 -5.51 19.06 7.06
N LEU A 27 -6.24 19.99 6.47
CA LEU A 27 -6.03 20.41 5.08
C LEU A 27 -5.24 21.72 5.05
N ALA A 28 -4.10 21.72 4.36
CA ALA A 28 -3.32 22.93 4.17
C ALA A 28 -4.06 23.91 3.22
N LYS A 29 -4.05 25.20 3.56
CA LYS A 29 -4.64 26.30 2.77
C LYS A 29 -3.63 27.33 2.31
N GLY A 30 -2.44 27.37 2.91
CA GLY A 30 -1.32 28.22 2.51
C GLY A 30 0.00 27.48 2.67
N SER A 31 1.08 28.09 2.22
CA SER A 31 2.43 27.57 2.44
C SER A 31 3.00 28.12 3.74
N GLY A 32 3.76 27.31 4.48
CA GLY A 32 4.39 27.73 5.72
C GLY A 32 4.82 26.56 6.60
N ASP A 33 5.12 26.85 7.86
CA ASP A 33 5.54 25.84 8.82
C ASP A 33 4.34 25.01 9.33
N LEU A 34 4.57 23.73 9.63
CA LEU A 34 3.58 22.83 10.19
C LEU A 34 2.89 23.42 11.44
N THR A 35 3.64 24.16 12.25
CA THR A 35 3.16 24.73 13.53
C THR A 35 2.43 26.06 13.38
N ASP A 36 2.42 26.67 12.19
CA ASP A 36 1.73 27.93 11.94
C ASP A 36 0.23 27.68 11.73
N ALA A 37 -0.60 28.16 12.64
CA ALA A 37 -2.05 27.98 12.58
C ALA A 37 -2.70 28.64 11.34
N THR A 38 -2.08 29.67 10.77
CA THR A 38 -2.62 30.41 9.59
C THR A 38 -2.55 29.60 8.30
N VAL A 39 -1.69 28.58 8.27
CA VAL A 39 -1.48 27.67 7.14
C VAL A 39 -2.63 26.67 6.98
N TRP A 40 -3.41 26.43 8.03
CA TRP A 40 -4.37 25.33 8.09
C TRP A 40 -5.82 25.77 7.96
N GLY A 41 -6.62 24.93 7.29
CA GLY A 41 -8.07 25.07 7.30
C GLY A 41 -8.62 25.06 8.73
N GLY A 42 -9.28 26.15 9.11
CA GLY A 42 -9.84 26.32 10.46
C GLY A 42 -8.98 27.15 11.41
N GLY A 43 -7.78 27.59 10.99
CA GLY A 43 -6.94 28.47 11.80
C GLY A 43 -6.35 27.78 13.04
N VAL A 44 -6.16 26.47 12.98
CA VAL A 44 -5.62 25.65 14.08
C VAL A 44 -4.53 24.75 13.52
N ALA A 45 -3.34 24.80 14.13
CA ALA A 45 -2.22 23.94 13.75
C ALA A 45 -2.45 22.49 14.18
N PRO A 46 -1.91 21.51 13.44
CA PRO A 46 -1.94 20.10 13.82
C PRO A 46 -1.37 19.86 15.21
N SER A 47 -2.06 19.03 15.99
CA SER A 47 -1.67 18.63 17.34
C SER A 47 -2.17 17.22 17.65
N GLY A 48 -1.61 16.59 18.69
CA GLY A 48 -1.98 15.23 19.09
C GLY A 48 -1.66 14.18 18.01
N THR A 49 -2.62 13.28 17.76
CA THR A 49 -2.57 12.31 16.65
C THR A 49 -3.35 12.87 15.47
N PHE A 50 -2.67 13.04 14.33
CA PHE A 50 -3.26 13.73 13.18
C PHE A 50 -2.76 13.19 11.84
N SER A 51 -3.47 13.58 10.80
CA SER A 51 -3.11 13.37 9.41
C SER A 51 -3.11 14.72 8.70
N ILE A 52 -2.35 14.86 7.62
CA ILE A 52 -2.36 16.08 6.81
C ILE A 52 -2.57 15.76 5.34
N SER A 53 -3.20 16.69 4.64
CA SER A 53 -3.27 16.71 3.19
C SER A 53 -2.72 18.02 2.67
N ILE A 54 -1.76 17.95 1.75
CA ILE A 54 -1.08 19.09 1.15
C ILE A 54 -1.51 19.18 -0.31
N PRO A 55 -2.40 20.14 -0.67
CA PRO A 55 -2.81 20.35 -2.06
C PRO A 55 -1.67 20.81 -2.96
N ALA A 56 -1.88 20.68 -4.28
CA ALA A 56 -0.94 21.19 -5.28
C ALA A 56 -0.65 22.69 -5.10
N GLY A 57 0.59 23.09 -5.33
CA GLY A 57 1.04 24.48 -5.19
C GLY A 57 1.29 24.95 -3.76
N ILE A 58 0.99 24.13 -2.74
CA ILE A 58 1.25 24.45 -1.34
C ILE A 58 2.50 23.72 -0.84
N THR A 59 3.33 24.42 -0.05
CA THR A 59 4.50 23.85 0.62
C THR A 59 4.31 23.90 2.13
N ILE A 60 4.33 22.73 2.78
CA ILE A 60 4.42 22.63 4.23
C ILE A 60 5.84 22.27 4.60
N THR A 61 6.44 23.08 5.47
CA THR A 61 7.78 22.85 6.02
C THR A 61 7.67 22.32 7.43
N ILE A 62 8.44 21.29 7.75
CA ILE A 62 8.70 20.86 9.12
C ILE A 62 10.13 21.27 9.47
N SER A 63 10.24 22.37 10.19
CA SER A 63 11.52 22.96 10.57
C SER A 63 12.20 22.22 11.73
N GLY A 64 13.51 22.35 11.83
CA GLY A 64 14.31 21.74 12.91
C GLY A 64 14.60 20.27 12.68
N ALA A 65 15.21 19.62 13.69
CA ALA A 65 15.78 18.29 13.55
C ALA A 65 14.79 17.14 13.84
N THR A 66 13.59 17.42 14.34
CA THR A 66 12.66 16.37 14.81
C THR A 66 11.20 16.79 14.72
N LEU A 67 10.34 15.87 14.25
CA LEU A 67 8.89 15.95 14.45
C LEU A 67 8.48 15.09 15.64
N SER A 68 8.16 15.74 16.76
CA SER A 68 7.68 15.09 17.98
C SER A 68 6.17 14.90 18.05
N LEU A 69 5.42 15.38 17.05
CA LEU A 69 3.97 15.16 16.98
C LEU A 69 3.64 13.88 16.20
N LYS A 70 2.52 13.23 16.54
CA LYS A 70 2.13 11.95 15.94
C LYS A 70 1.36 12.15 14.63
N MET A 71 2.10 12.42 13.56
CA MET A 71 1.57 12.44 12.20
C MET A 71 1.47 11.00 11.66
N VAL A 72 0.27 10.43 11.61
CA VAL A 72 0.07 9.05 11.17
C VAL A 72 -0.01 8.92 9.66
N ARG A 73 -0.43 9.98 8.95
CA ARG A 73 -0.57 9.97 7.50
C ARG A 73 -0.36 11.36 6.91
N CYS A 74 0.32 11.43 5.78
CA CYS A 74 0.53 12.63 4.99
C CYS A 74 0.30 12.34 3.51
N ASP A 75 -0.77 12.91 2.93
CA ASP A 75 -1.02 12.88 1.49
C ASP A 75 -0.47 14.17 0.84
N VAL A 76 0.53 14.03 -0.03
CA VAL A 76 1.31 15.15 -0.59
C VAL A 76 1.04 15.28 -2.08
N SER A 77 0.19 16.22 -2.47
CA SER A 77 0.05 16.67 -3.87
C SER A 77 0.79 18.00 -4.14
N GLY A 78 1.18 18.72 -3.08
CA GLY A 78 2.10 19.87 -3.12
C GLY A 78 3.50 19.47 -2.68
N THR A 79 4.11 20.19 -1.75
CA THR A 79 5.45 19.85 -1.21
C THR A 79 5.40 19.64 0.29
N LEU A 80 5.97 18.53 0.75
CA LEU A 80 6.37 18.34 2.14
C LEU A 80 7.89 18.53 2.23
N ALA A 81 8.35 19.60 2.87
CA ALA A 81 9.75 19.86 3.12
C ALA A 81 10.11 19.55 4.57
N VAL A 82 11.19 18.80 4.80
CA VAL A 82 11.60 18.40 6.16
C VAL A 82 13.05 18.75 6.45
N GLY A 83 13.34 19.07 7.71
CA GLY A 83 14.70 19.23 8.20
C GLY A 83 15.33 20.58 7.91
N SER A 84 14.53 21.60 7.60
CA SER A 84 15.03 22.95 7.35
C SER A 84 15.85 23.45 8.54
N GLY A 85 17.08 23.91 8.27
CA GLY A 85 18.00 24.41 9.30
C GLY A 85 18.60 23.34 10.21
N SER A 86 18.63 22.07 9.79
CA SER A 86 19.17 20.95 10.58
C SER A 86 20.08 20.03 9.77
N ASP A 87 21.01 19.35 10.45
CA ASP A 87 21.90 18.38 9.82
C ASP A 87 21.18 17.09 9.42
N THR A 88 20.20 16.67 10.21
CA THR A 88 19.40 15.46 10.01
C THR A 88 17.98 15.70 10.52
N PHE A 89 16.98 15.05 9.93
CA PHE A 89 15.60 15.12 10.39
C PHE A 89 15.13 13.78 10.95
N THR A 90 14.32 13.78 12.01
CA THR A 90 13.81 12.56 12.66
C THR A 90 12.30 12.63 12.88
N PHE A 91 11.57 11.63 12.39
CA PHE A 91 10.20 11.36 12.85
C PHE A 91 10.26 10.59 14.18
N THR A 92 9.57 11.05 15.23
CA THR A 92 9.48 10.31 16.50
C THR A 92 8.43 9.20 16.47
N PHE A 93 7.40 9.35 15.64
CA PHE A 93 6.31 8.38 15.46
C PHE A 93 6.23 7.93 14.00
N PRO A 94 5.78 6.69 13.72
CA PRO A 94 5.76 6.16 12.36
C PRO A 94 4.77 6.90 11.47
N PRO A 95 5.22 7.58 10.41
CA PRO A 95 4.35 8.18 9.43
C PRO A 95 4.12 7.26 8.23
N THR A 96 2.95 7.43 7.62
CA THR A 96 2.68 7.01 6.24
C THR A 96 2.70 8.22 5.34
N ILE A 97 3.73 8.35 4.50
CA ILE A 97 3.87 9.48 3.57
C ILE A 97 3.55 8.99 2.16
N ILE A 98 2.56 9.61 1.53
CA ILE A 98 2.13 9.27 0.17
C ILE A 98 2.30 10.50 -0.70
N VAL A 99 3.28 10.46 -1.59
CA VAL A 99 3.55 11.52 -2.55
C VAL A 99 2.77 11.23 -3.81
N ARG A 100 1.75 12.03 -4.07
CA ARG A 100 0.84 11.92 -5.21
C ARG A 100 1.45 12.58 -6.45
N SER A 101 0.80 12.41 -7.59
CA SER A 101 1.22 13.04 -8.85
C SER A 101 1.38 14.56 -8.69
N GLY A 102 2.50 15.11 -9.14
CA GLY A 102 2.86 16.52 -8.97
C GLY A 102 3.39 16.90 -7.58
N GLY A 103 3.27 16.00 -6.60
CA GLY A 103 3.75 16.20 -5.25
C GLY A 103 5.25 15.93 -5.08
N ILE A 104 5.86 16.53 -4.06
CA ILE A 104 7.30 16.40 -3.78
C ILE A 104 7.51 16.18 -2.28
N LEU A 105 8.27 15.14 -1.93
CA LEU A 105 8.94 15.04 -0.63
C LEU A 105 10.35 15.63 -0.75
N LEU A 106 10.63 16.70 -0.02
CA LEU A 106 11.88 17.45 -0.11
C LEU A 106 12.70 17.33 1.18
N ASP A 107 13.92 16.81 1.05
CA ASP A 107 14.92 16.80 2.11
C ASP A 107 15.74 18.10 2.11
N GLN A 108 15.57 18.89 3.16
CA GLN A 108 16.29 20.15 3.38
C GLN A 108 17.43 20.03 4.39
N THR A 109 17.75 18.82 4.85
CA THR A 109 18.84 18.60 5.79
C THR A 109 20.20 18.81 5.11
N THR A 110 21.20 19.22 5.90
CA THR A 110 22.57 19.41 5.41
C THR A 110 23.23 18.08 5.07
N ASN A 111 23.06 17.05 5.92
CA ASN A 111 23.72 15.74 5.72
C ASN A 111 22.91 14.79 4.83
N LYS A 112 21.76 15.23 4.31
CA LYS A 112 20.87 14.42 3.48
C LYS A 112 20.39 13.15 4.18
N VAL A 113 19.92 13.29 5.42
CA VAL A 113 19.45 12.15 6.23
C VAL A 113 18.08 12.43 6.82
N ILE A 114 17.15 11.52 6.53
CA ILE A 114 15.82 11.47 7.15
C ILE A 114 15.69 10.15 7.90
N ARG A 115 15.38 10.26 9.19
CA ARG A 115 15.24 9.16 10.14
C ARG A 115 13.79 8.86 10.43
N PHE A 116 13.46 7.58 10.46
CA PHE A 116 12.10 7.10 10.73
C PHE A 116 12.15 5.96 11.74
N PRO A 117 11.14 5.82 12.60
CA PRO A 117 11.01 4.65 13.45
C PRO A 117 10.51 3.45 12.64
N PHE A 118 10.49 2.28 13.26
CA PHE A 118 9.84 1.09 12.69
C PHE A 118 8.37 1.37 12.35
N ASN A 119 7.85 0.62 11.38
CA ASN A 119 6.49 0.69 10.86
C ASN A 119 6.17 1.94 10.03
N SER A 120 7.20 2.65 9.56
CA SER A 120 7.07 3.80 8.66
C SER A 120 7.03 3.35 7.21
N ILE A 121 6.31 4.09 6.36
CA ILE A 121 6.30 3.85 4.92
C ILE A 121 6.25 5.16 4.13
N ILE A 122 7.01 5.18 3.04
CA ILE A 122 7.00 6.24 2.05
C ILE A 122 6.61 5.60 0.71
N ALA A 123 5.53 6.08 0.11
CA ALA A 123 5.08 5.67 -1.22
C ALA A 123 5.05 6.90 -2.13
N ILE A 124 5.87 6.89 -3.17
CA ILE A 124 5.86 7.90 -4.24
C ILE A 124 5.07 7.29 -5.39
N LEU A 125 3.89 7.82 -5.67
CA LEU A 125 3.04 7.38 -6.77
C LEU A 125 3.62 7.85 -8.12
N SER A 126 3.06 7.34 -9.22
CA SER A 126 3.44 7.78 -10.56
C SER A 126 3.24 9.29 -10.71
N GLY A 127 4.29 9.99 -11.18
CA GLY A 127 4.34 11.45 -11.29
C GLY A 127 4.62 12.19 -9.99
N GLY A 128 4.78 11.50 -8.86
CA GLY A 128 5.31 12.08 -7.62
C GLY A 128 6.84 12.15 -7.62
N GLY A 129 7.40 13.04 -6.81
CA GLY A 129 8.82 13.36 -6.79
C GLY A 129 9.48 13.19 -5.42
N PHE A 130 10.79 12.96 -5.45
CA PHE A 130 11.69 13.14 -4.32
C PHE A 130 12.67 14.26 -4.65
N GLY A 131 12.56 15.39 -3.95
CA GLY A 131 13.23 16.65 -4.31
C GLY A 131 14.73 16.71 -4.01
N ALA A 132 15.35 15.60 -3.58
CA ALA A 132 16.78 15.54 -3.24
C ALA A 132 17.33 14.12 -3.45
N THR A 133 18.07 13.90 -4.55
CA THR A 133 18.81 12.65 -4.74
C THR A 133 19.96 12.55 -3.74
N GLY A 134 20.30 11.34 -3.32
CA GLY A 134 21.36 11.09 -2.34
C GLY A 134 20.90 11.16 -0.88
N THR A 135 19.61 11.46 -0.64
CA THR A 135 19.04 11.37 0.71
C THR A 135 19.06 9.93 1.21
N VAL A 136 19.58 9.75 2.42
CA VAL A 136 19.57 8.50 3.15
C VAL A 136 18.31 8.43 4.00
N LEU A 137 17.44 7.48 3.68
CA LEU A 137 16.31 7.08 4.51
C LEU A 137 16.80 5.98 5.44
N GLN A 138 16.73 6.19 6.75
CA GLN A 138 17.26 5.22 7.71
C GLN A 138 16.33 5.00 8.89
N ILE A 139 16.40 3.79 9.44
CA ILE A 139 15.74 3.45 10.68
C ILE A 139 16.45 4.14 11.84
N PHE A 140 15.66 4.70 12.76
CA PHE A 140 16.13 5.24 14.02
C PHE A 140 15.13 4.93 15.14
N GLN A 141 15.56 4.17 16.13
CA GLN A 141 14.73 3.77 17.27
C GLN A 141 15.55 3.85 18.55
N GLY A 142 15.05 4.56 19.57
CA GLY A 142 15.67 4.59 20.90
C GLY A 142 17.13 5.08 20.90
N GLY A 143 17.52 5.96 19.98
CA GLY A 143 18.90 6.45 19.87
C GLY A 143 19.80 5.61 18.96
N VAL A 144 19.32 4.48 18.45
CA VAL A 144 20.11 3.56 17.61
C VAL A 144 19.75 3.74 16.14
N VAL A 145 20.78 3.84 15.28
CA VAL A 145 20.63 3.85 13.82
C VAL A 145 20.62 2.41 13.31
N GLY A 146 19.62 2.07 12.50
CA GLY A 146 19.45 0.76 11.90
C GLY A 146 19.76 0.73 10.41
N ALA A 147 19.11 -0.19 9.69
CA ALA A 147 19.22 -0.30 8.24
C ALA A 147 18.81 0.99 7.52
N SER A 148 19.39 1.20 6.35
CA SER A 148 19.22 2.41 5.56
C SER A 148 19.14 2.14 4.06
N PHE A 149 18.57 3.08 3.33
CA PHE A 149 18.53 3.11 1.87
C PHE A 149 18.85 4.51 1.38
N THR A 150 19.72 4.61 0.38
CA THR A 150 20.03 5.89 -0.29
C THR A 150 19.13 6.07 -1.50
N VAL A 151 18.36 7.14 -1.52
CA VAL A 151 17.46 7.49 -2.63
C VAL A 151 18.27 7.89 -3.85
N THR A 152 18.19 7.07 -4.91
CA THR A 152 18.85 7.32 -6.20
C THR A 152 17.92 7.84 -7.28
N LEU A 153 16.61 7.76 -7.05
CA LEU A 153 15.57 8.20 -7.98
C LEU A 153 15.03 9.60 -7.61
N ALA A 154 14.77 10.41 -8.63
CA ALA A 154 14.14 11.72 -8.45
C ALA A 154 12.61 11.67 -8.52
N SER A 155 12.03 10.60 -9.05
CA SER A 155 10.58 10.46 -9.24
C SER A 155 10.11 9.01 -9.10
N GLY A 156 8.84 8.85 -8.72
CA GLY A 156 8.19 7.55 -8.59
C GLY A 156 7.79 6.93 -9.94
N PRO A 157 7.24 5.70 -9.92
CA PRO A 157 6.73 5.02 -8.73
C PRO A 157 7.83 4.39 -7.88
N PHE A 158 7.71 4.51 -6.56
CA PHE A 158 8.66 3.93 -5.61
C PHE A 158 8.00 3.72 -4.24
N THR A 159 8.41 2.67 -3.53
CA THR A 159 8.02 2.46 -2.14
C THR A 159 9.23 2.12 -1.29
N CYS A 160 9.32 2.70 -0.10
CA CYS A 160 10.28 2.33 0.95
C CYS A 160 9.52 2.08 2.26
N GLY A 161 9.65 0.86 2.79
CA GLY A 161 9.05 0.44 4.05
C GLY A 161 10.10 0.12 5.10
N MET A 162 9.89 0.57 6.33
CA MET A 162 10.74 0.27 7.48
C MET A 162 10.01 -0.69 8.41
N LEU A 163 10.44 -1.94 8.41
CA LEU A 163 9.70 -3.02 9.07
C LEU A 163 10.11 -3.16 10.54
N ALA A 164 9.24 -3.81 11.32
CA ALA A 164 9.47 -4.08 12.74
C ALA A 164 10.64 -5.03 13.01
N ASP A 165 11.09 -5.79 12.01
CA ASP A 165 12.28 -6.65 12.08
C ASP A 165 13.60 -5.87 11.90
N GLY A 166 13.52 -4.57 11.65
CA GLY A 166 14.67 -3.70 11.41
C GLY A 166 15.21 -3.69 9.99
N SER A 167 14.51 -4.33 9.04
CA SER A 167 14.83 -4.24 7.62
C SER A 167 14.23 -2.99 6.96
N VAL A 168 14.90 -2.50 5.92
CA VAL A 168 14.36 -1.53 4.96
C VAL A 168 14.08 -2.27 3.67
N GLN A 169 12.83 -2.26 3.22
CA GLN A 169 12.41 -2.87 1.95
C GLN A 169 12.05 -1.79 0.94
N THR A 170 12.55 -1.94 -0.29
CA THR A 170 12.33 -0.97 -1.37
C THR A 170 11.82 -1.62 -2.63
N TYR A 171 10.95 -0.91 -3.33
CA TYR A 171 10.35 -1.36 -4.58
C TYR A 171 10.36 -0.24 -5.61
N ASN A 172 10.72 -0.56 -6.85
CA ASN A 172 10.62 0.36 -7.99
C ASN A 172 9.18 0.45 -8.54
N SER A 173 8.21 0.39 -7.63
CA SER A 173 6.77 0.42 -7.87
C SER A 173 6.05 0.92 -6.63
N VAL A 174 4.76 1.28 -6.77
CA VAL A 174 3.88 1.46 -5.62
C VAL A 174 3.57 0.06 -5.08
N THR A 175 3.95 -0.24 -3.83
CA THR A 175 3.80 -1.58 -3.26
C THR A 175 3.18 -1.48 -1.87
N ALA A 176 2.07 -2.18 -1.65
CA ALA A 176 1.55 -2.37 -0.30
C ALA A 176 2.17 -3.63 0.33
N ILE A 177 2.66 -3.51 1.57
CA ILE A 177 3.38 -4.57 2.27
C ILE A 177 2.45 -5.09 3.38
N ALA A 178 1.95 -6.32 3.24
CA ALA A 178 1.15 -6.97 4.27
C ALA A 178 2.07 -7.47 5.38
N VAL A 179 1.91 -6.91 6.59
CA VAL A 179 2.78 -7.15 7.76
C VAL A 179 2.04 -7.75 8.95
N MET A 180 0.71 -7.81 8.88
CA MET A 180 -0.12 -8.51 9.85
C MET A 180 -1.14 -9.38 9.12
N SER A 181 -1.42 -10.58 9.65
CA SER A 181 -2.44 -11.44 9.07
C SER A 181 -3.82 -10.76 9.12
N GLY A 182 -4.54 -10.81 8.01
CA GLY A 182 -5.86 -10.18 7.92
C GLY A 182 -6.35 -10.04 6.48
N ASP A 183 -7.40 -9.24 6.32
CA ASP A 183 -8.08 -9.07 5.04
C ASP A 183 -7.42 -8.02 4.16
N PHE A 184 -7.48 -8.24 2.84
CA PHE A 184 -6.96 -7.36 1.80
C PHE A 184 -7.52 -5.94 1.86
N THR A 185 -8.73 -5.77 2.40
CA THR A 185 -9.41 -4.47 2.53
C THR A 185 -9.10 -3.78 3.86
N ALA A 186 -8.50 -4.48 4.83
CA ALA A 186 -8.23 -3.94 6.14
C ALA A 186 -6.92 -3.16 6.17
N ALA A 187 -6.97 -1.85 6.44
CA ALA A 187 -5.77 -1.01 6.53
C ALA A 187 -4.74 -1.57 7.53
N GLY A 188 -5.19 -2.10 8.67
CA GLY A 188 -4.31 -2.68 9.69
C GLY A 188 -3.47 -3.88 9.22
N THR A 189 -3.82 -4.53 8.12
CA THR A 189 -3.02 -5.61 7.52
C THR A 189 -1.72 -5.10 6.90
N PHE A 190 -1.70 -3.85 6.45
CA PHE A 190 -0.60 -3.29 5.67
C PHE A 190 0.26 -2.33 6.49
N LEU A 191 1.56 -2.30 6.17
CA LEU A 191 2.54 -1.41 6.80
C LEU A 191 2.05 0.05 6.76
N GLY A 192 2.04 0.70 7.92
CA GLY A 192 1.58 2.09 8.05
C GLY A 192 0.10 2.32 7.70
N GLY A 193 -0.71 1.27 7.54
CA GLY A 193 -2.08 1.41 7.04
C GLY A 193 -2.17 1.68 5.53
N PHE A 194 -1.09 1.48 4.78
CA PHE A 194 -1.05 1.70 3.33
C PHE A 194 -1.69 0.52 2.57
N ALA A 195 -3.01 0.38 2.72
CA ALA A 195 -3.79 -0.59 1.97
C ALA A 195 -3.94 -0.16 0.50
N PRO A 196 -3.93 -1.12 -0.44
CA PRO A 196 -4.18 -0.83 -1.84
C PRO A 196 -5.63 -0.37 -2.06
N SER A 197 -5.83 0.53 -3.01
CA SER A 197 -7.15 1.02 -3.42
C SER A 197 -7.12 1.43 -4.89
N ALA A 198 -8.29 1.64 -5.50
CA ALA A 198 -8.37 2.06 -6.90
C ALA A 198 -7.65 3.39 -7.18
N ASP A 199 -7.71 4.35 -6.24
CA ASP A 199 -7.03 5.64 -6.34
C ASP A 199 -5.50 5.50 -6.29
N ILE A 200 -5.00 4.79 -5.27
CA ILE A 200 -3.56 4.55 -5.08
C ILE A 200 -2.98 3.72 -6.23
N CYS A 201 -3.74 2.73 -6.70
CA CYS A 201 -3.29 1.74 -7.68
C CYS A 201 -3.70 2.05 -9.12
N SER A 202 -4.10 3.28 -9.43
CA SER A 202 -4.46 3.70 -10.79
C SER A 202 -3.34 3.42 -11.82
N GLY A 203 -2.07 3.64 -11.45
CA GLY A 203 -0.90 3.30 -12.26
C GLY A 203 -0.56 1.81 -12.26
N GLY A 204 -1.03 1.05 -11.26
CA GLY A 204 -0.59 -0.30 -10.93
C GLY A 204 0.06 -0.35 -9.55
N CYS A 205 -0.28 -1.35 -8.74
CA CYS A 205 0.39 -1.64 -7.47
C CYS A 205 0.94 -3.06 -7.43
N GLY A 206 2.06 -3.23 -6.74
CA GLY A 206 2.48 -4.53 -6.21
C GLY A 206 1.92 -4.79 -4.81
N ILE A 207 1.88 -6.06 -4.42
CA ILE A 207 1.65 -6.50 -3.05
C ILE A 207 2.81 -7.40 -2.62
N GLN A 208 3.38 -7.14 -1.46
CA GLN A 208 4.30 -8.06 -0.79
C GLN A 208 3.62 -8.64 0.44
N VAL A 209 3.56 -9.98 0.54
CA VAL A 209 3.21 -10.67 1.79
C VAL A 209 4.49 -11.14 2.45
N ILE A 210 4.77 -10.66 3.67
CA ILE A 210 6.01 -11.02 4.38
C ILE A 210 5.87 -12.33 5.15
N LYS A 211 7.01 -12.92 5.53
CA LYS A 211 7.07 -14.16 6.31
C LYS A 211 6.18 -14.10 7.57
N GLY A 212 5.44 -15.17 7.82
CA GLY A 212 4.56 -15.31 8.99
C GLY A 212 3.20 -14.61 8.83
N VAL A 213 2.93 -13.97 7.69
CA VAL A 213 1.67 -13.26 7.43
C VAL A 213 0.77 -14.08 6.51
N THR A 214 -0.52 -14.13 6.85
CA THR A 214 -1.58 -14.63 5.97
C THR A 214 -2.43 -13.46 5.48
N LEU A 215 -2.39 -13.22 4.17
CA LEU A 215 -3.23 -12.21 3.51
C LEU A 215 -4.46 -12.88 2.90
N SER A 216 -5.65 -12.53 3.37
CA SER A 216 -6.92 -13.07 2.88
C SER A 216 -7.61 -12.12 1.90
N THR A 217 -8.23 -12.65 0.84
CA THR A 217 -9.07 -11.87 -0.07
C THR A 217 -10.57 -12.00 0.22
N ALA A 218 -10.97 -12.53 1.36
CA ALA A 218 -12.37 -12.81 1.68
C ALA A 218 -13.28 -11.57 1.56
N GLY A 219 -12.81 -10.41 2.01
CA GLY A 219 -13.51 -9.12 1.96
C GLY A 219 -13.62 -8.52 0.55
N LEU A 220 -12.91 -9.07 -0.44
CA LEU A 220 -13.06 -8.70 -1.85
C LEU A 220 -14.25 -9.39 -2.53
N ASN A 221 -14.94 -10.30 -1.84
CA ASN A 221 -16.16 -10.97 -2.32
C ASN A 221 -15.99 -11.58 -3.72
N GLY A 222 -14.89 -12.30 -3.93
CA GLY A 222 -14.62 -13.04 -5.16
C GLY A 222 -14.08 -12.21 -6.34
N VAL A 223 -13.86 -10.89 -6.19
CA VAL A 223 -13.34 -10.08 -7.29
C VAL A 223 -12.30 -9.06 -6.83
N LEU A 224 -11.08 -9.16 -7.38
CA LEU A 224 -10.10 -8.07 -7.31
C LEU A 224 -10.34 -7.11 -8.48
N ASN A 225 -10.86 -5.92 -8.19
CA ASN A 225 -11.39 -4.97 -9.19
C ASN A 225 -10.59 -3.66 -9.33
N PHE A 226 -9.37 -3.59 -8.80
CA PHE A 226 -8.42 -2.50 -9.04
C PHE A 226 -7.06 -3.07 -9.47
N LYS A 227 -6.23 -2.23 -10.08
CA LYS A 227 -5.04 -2.63 -10.83
C LYS A 227 -3.88 -3.03 -9.91
N ILE A 228 -3.96 -4.23 -9.34
CA ILE A 228 -2.79 -4.92 -8.78
C ILE A 228 -2.09 -5.66 -9.91
N THR A 229 -0.83 -5.32 -10.15
CA THR A 229 -0.03 -5.87 -11.23
C THR A 229 0.86 -7.01 -10.75
N SER A 230 1.16 -7.08 -9.46
CA SER A 230 1.93 -8.18 -8.89
C SER A 230 1.52 -8.50 -7.45
N ILE A 231 1.58 -9.78 -7.08
CA ILE A 231 1.52 -10.26 -5.70
C ILE A 231 2.68 -11.22 -5.50
N ALA A 232 3.58 -10.88 -4.60
CA ALA A 232 4.69 -11.73 -4.19
C ALA A 232 4.44 -12.26 -2.77
N VAL A 233 4.48 -13.57 -2.61
CA VAL A 233 4.28 -14.25 -1.32
C VAL A 233 5.60 -14.83 -0.87
N ALA A 234 6.18 -14.28 0.19
CA ALA A 234 7.47 -14.73 0.70
C ALA A 234 7.39 -16.15 1.29
N ILE A 235 8.54 -16.82 1.37
CA ILE A 235 8.67 -18.12 2.06
C ILE A 235 8.14 -18.00 3.50
N GLY A 236 7.27 -18.92 3.89
CA GLY A 236 6.60 -18.92 5.19
C GLY A 236 5.47 -17.90 5.34
N ALA A 237 5.04 -17.23 4.27
CA ALA A 237 3.83 -16.43 4.20
C ALA A 237 2.70 -17.22 3.51
N THR A 238 1.46 -16.74 3.59
CA THR A 238 0.31 -17.35 2.90
C THR A 238 -0.58 -16.32 2.23
N PHE A 239 -0.98 -16.59 0.98
CA PHE A 239 -2.04 -15.86 0.30
C PHE A 239 -3.30 -16.73 0.21
N GLN A 240 -4.35 -16.31 0.92
CA GLN A 240 -5.66 -16.97 0.95
C GLN A 240 -6.57 -16.34 -0.10
N LEU A 241 -6.78 -17.04 -1.21
CA LEU A 241 -7.58 -16.59 -2.33
C LEU A 241 -9.02 -17.12 -2.23
N GLY A 242 -9.97 -16.20 -2.16
CA GLY A 242 -11.40 -16.49 -2.16
C GLY A 242 -12.08 -16.17 -0.85
N THR A 243 -13.37 -16.50 -0.79
CA THR A 243 -14.18 -16.36 0.41
C THR A 243 -14.62 -17.75 0.86
N PRO A 244 -14.33 -18.17 2.11
CA PRO A 244 -14.75 -19.46 2.63
C PRO A 244 -16.25 -19.70 2.44
N GLY A 245 -16.62 -20.87 1.91
CA GLY A 245 -18.01 -21.24 1.66
C GLY A 245 -18.66 -20.58 0.44
N ALA A 246 -17.94 -19.72 -0.30
CA ALA A 246 -18.44 -19.20 -1.57
C ALA A 246 -18.54 -20.33 -2.60
N SER A 247 -19.65 -20.39 -3.33
CA SER A 247 -19.84 -21.31 -4.46
C SER A 247 -19.21 -20.78 -5.76
N THR A 248 -18.89 -19.49 -5.78
CA THR A 248 -18.19 -18.83 -6.88
C THR A 248 -16.70 -18.78 -6.62
N GLY A 249 -15.93 -18.78 -7.71
CA GLY A 249 -14.49 -18.65 -7.69
C GLY A 249 -13.98 -17.24 -7.36
N PHE A 250 -12.74 -16.95 -7.79
CA PHE A 250 -12.12 -15.63 -7.64
C PHE A 250 -11.68 -15.07 -9.00
N LYS A 251 -11.98 -13.79 -9.25
CA LYS A 251 -11.69 -13.11 -10.51
C LYS A 251 -10.72 -11.95 -10.32
N PHE A 252 -9.65 -11.96 -11.11
CA PHE A 252 -8.78 -10.80 -11.29
C PHE A 252 -9.30 -9.98 -12.48
N LYS A 253 -9.61 -8.69 -12.29
CA LYS A 253 -10.07 -7.84 -13.41
C LYS A 253 -8.93 -7.32 -14.30
N PHE A 254 -7.72 -7.28 -13.79
CA PHE A 254 -6.55 -6.73 -14.47
C PHE A 254 -5.44 -7.79 -14.57
N PRO A 255 -4.56 -7.68 -15.59
CA PRO A 255 -3.38 -8.55 -15.70
C PRO A 255 -2.54 -8.51 -14.43
N ILE A 256 -2.14 -9.70 -13.96
CA ILE A 256 -1.46 -9.85 -12.70
C ILE A 256 -0.37 -10.91 -12.78
N THR A 257 0.76 -10.65 -12.11
CA THR A 257 1.80 -11.66 -11.84
C THR A 257 1.68 -12.13 -10.40
N LEU A 258 1.34 -13.40 -10.20
CA LEU A 258 1.36 -14.07 -8.90
C LEU A 258 2.68 -14.84 -8.78
N SER A 259 3.52 -14.48 -7.81
CA SER A 259 4.78 -15.16 -7.52
C SER A 259 4.72 -15.74 -6.10
N ILE A 260 4.49 -17.04 -6.02
CA ILE A 260 4.22 -17.76 -4.77
C ILE A 260 5.47 -18.55 -4.37
N PHE A 261 6.28 -17.96 -3.48
CA PHE A 261 7.42 -18.65 -2.84
C PHE A 261 7.04 -19.26 -1.48
N GLY A 262 5.94 -18.82 -0.89
CA GLY A 262 5.34 -19.40 0.31
C GLY A 262 4.13 -20.26 -0.02
N GLY A 263 3.07 -20.14 0.79
CA GLY A 263 1.81 -20.84 0.56
C GLY A 263 0.80 -20.00 -0.22
N MET A 264 0.03 -20.65 -1.07
CA MET A 264 -1.24 -20.16 -1.59
C MET A 264 -2.34 -21.15 -1.23
N SER A 265 -3.47 -20.65 -0.75
CA SER A 265 -4.64 -21.49 -0.46
C SER A 265 -5.86 -20.94 -1.18
N PHE A 266 -6.57 -21.81 -1.87
CA PHE A 266 -7.86 -21.50 -2.45
C PHE A 266 -8.95 -21.98 -1.50
N VAL A 267 -9.81 -21.06 -1.05
CA VAL A 267 -10.73 -21.32 0.08
C VAL A 267 -12.20 -21.32 -0.31
N CYS A 268 -12.55 -21.08 -1.57
CA CYS A 268 -13.94 -21.22 -2.02
C CYS A 268 -14.36 -22.70 -2.01
N SER A 269 -15.66 -22.94 -1.77
CA SER A 269 -16.26 -24.30 -1.79
C SER A 269 -16.55 -24.82 -3.20
N GLY A 270 -16.43 -23.95 -4.21
CA GLY A 270 -16.62 -24.24 -5.63
C GLY A 270 -16.04 -23.13 -6.50
N GLY A 271 -15.96 -23.36 -7.81
CA GLY A 271 -15.62 -22.34 -8.80
C GLY A 271 -14.20 -22.42 -9.37
N TYR A 272 -13.70 -21.29 -9.83
CA TYR A 272 -12.50 -21.15 -10.66
C TYR A 272 -11.63 -19.98 -10.22
N ILE A 273 -10.39 -19.92 -10.70
CA ILE A 273 -9.57 -18.71 -10.70
C ILE A 273 -9.67 -18.12 -12.11
N MET A 274 -10.22 -16.91 -12.25
CA MET A 274 -10.26 -16.23 -13.54
C MET A 274 -9.09 -15.27 -13.70
N LEU A 275 -8.33 -15.45 -14.79
CA LEU A 275 -7.21 -14.61 -15.17
C LEU A 275 -7.49 -13.92 -16.51
N PRO A 276 -7.22 -12.61 -16.65
CA PRO A 276 -7.26 -11.96 -17.95
C PRO A 276 -5.95 -12.21 -18.73
N PRO A 277 -5.93 -11.99 -20.06
CA PRO A 277 -4.71 -11.96 -20.87
C PRO A 277 -3.62 -11.09 -20.27
N GLY A 278 -2.36 -11.52 -20.40
CA GLY A 278 -1.19 -10.85 -19.81
C GLY A 278 -0.91 -11.23 -18.35
N SER A 279 -1.61 -12.23 -17.80
CA SER A 279 -1.38 -12.70 -16.42
C SER A 279 -0.32 -13.82 -16.36
N GLU A 280 0.35 -13.91 -15.22
CA GLU A 280 1.28 -14.96 -14.87
C GLU A 280 0.95 -15.52 -13.49
N PHE A 281 0.96 -16.84 -13.36
CA PHE A 281 0.79 -17.54 -12.10
C PHE A 281 1.95 -18.50 -11.95
N ASP A 282 2.80 -18.22 -10.97
CA ASP A 282 4.01 -18.97 -10.67
C ASP A 282 3.97 -19.45 -9.21
N ILE A 283 3.81 -20.76 -9.01
CA ILE A 283 4.17 -21.45 -7.78
C ILE A 283 5.61 -21.89 -7.96
N SER A 284 6.49 -21.09 -7.36
CA SER A 284 7.92 -21.21 -7.52
C SER A 284 8.47 -22.35 -6.66
N ASP A 285 9.75 -22.67 -6.84
CA ASP A 285 10.40 -23.74 -6.07
C ASP A 285 10.31 -23.48 -4.55
N GLY A 286 9.90 -24.50 -3.80
CA GLY A 286 9.57 -24.40 -2.38
C GLY A 286 8.21 -23.76 -2.05
N GLY A 287 7.46 -23.29 -3.06
CA GLY A 287 6.09 -22.81 -2.92
C GLY A 287 5.09 -23.96 -2.76
N GLU A 288 3.96 -23.65 -2.15
CA GLU A 288 2.89 -24.61 -1.89
C GLU A 288 1.54 -24.09 -2.35
N PHE A 289 0.69 -25.00 -2.84
CA PHE A 289 -0.71 -24.70 -3.11
C PHE A 289 -1.60 -25.70 -2.39
N SER A 290 -2.70 -25.23 -1.79
CA SER A 290 -3.69 -26.09 -1.15
C SER A 290 -5.13 -25.65 -1.45
N SER A 291 -6.02 -26.62 -1.58
CA SER A 291 -7.46 -26.43 -1.77
C SER A 291 -8.21 -27.68 -1.33
N SER A 292 -9.46 -27.52 -0.87
CA SER A 292 -10.34 -28.67 -0.58
C SER A 292 -10.93 -29.31 -1.84
N ILE A 293 -10.79 -28.64 -2.99
CA ILE A 293 -11.29 -29.09 -4.31
C ILE A 293 -10.22 -28.90 -5.38
N SER A 294 -10.33 -29.63 -6.49
CA SER A 294 -9.58 -29.28 -7.70
C SER A 294 -10.03 -27.91 -8.20
N VAL A 295 -9.10 -27.06 -8.61
CA VAL A 295 -9.37 -25.68 -9.00
C VAL A 295 -9.15 -25.51 -10.49
N SER A 296 -10.19 -25.07 -11.19
CA SER A 296 -10.06 -24.68 -12.58
C SER A 296 -9.50 -23.27 -12.70
N ILE A 297 -8.51 -23.05 -13.57
CA ILE A 297 -8.08 -21.72 -13.98
C ILE A 297 -8.69 -21.43 -15.35
N GLU A 298 -9.46 -20.36 -15.40
CA GLU A 298 -10.16 -19.90 -16.60
C GLU A 298 -9.56 -18.60 -17.11
N ILE A 299 -9.38 -18.52 -18.43
CA ILE A 299 -8.94 -17.29 -19.08
C ILE A 299 -10.13 -16.65 -19.74
N PHE A 300 -10.37 -15.39 -19.43
CA PHE A 300 -11.55 -14.66 -19.92
C PHE A 300 -11.16 -13.40 -20.68
N ASP A 301 -11.99 -13.02 -21.63
CA ASP A 301 -11.92 -11.72 -22.28
C ASP A 301 -12.48 -10.65 -21.33
N PRO A 302 -11.68 -9.64 -20.92
CA PRO A 302 -12.16 -8.56 -20.06
C PRO A 302 -13.30 -7.73 -20.63
N LEU A 303 -13.45 -7.68 -21.96
CA LEU A 303 -14.47 -6.89 -22.64
C LEU A 303 -15.83 -7.61 -22.65
N THR A 304 -15.85 -8.89 -23.00
CA THR A 304 -17.08 -9.68 -23.11
C THR A 304 -17.41 -10.48 -21.86
N GLY A 305 -16.41 -10.72 -20.99
CA GLY A 305 -16.53 -11.57 -19.81
C GLY A 305 -16.54 -13.06 -20.11
N LEU A 306 -16.41 -13.47 -21.38
CA LEU A 306 -16.48 -14.86 -21.83
C LEU A 306 -15.11 -15.54 -21.72
N ALA A 307 -15.11 -16.87 -21.53
CA ALA A 307 -13.90 -17.67 -21.57
C ALA A 307 -13.30 -17.71 -22.99
N ILE A 308 -11.98 -17.54 -23.11
CA ILE A 308 -11.27 -17.45 -24.41
C ILE A 308 -10.03 -18.36 -24.51
N GLY A 309 -9.77 -19.20 -23.51
CA GLY A 309 -8.59 -20.06 -23.48
C GLY A 309 -8.89 -21.48 -22.97
N PRO A 310 -7.95 -22.41 -23.16
CA PRO A 310 -8.07 -23.76 -22.59
C PRO A 310 -8.16 -23.68 -21.07
N LEU A 311 -9.07 -24.47 -20.51
CA LEU A 311 -9.20 -24.66 -19.07
C LEU A 311 -7.93 -25.34 -18.53
N GLN A 312 -7.29 -24.74 -17.54
CA GLN A 312 -6.23 -25.40 -16.79
C GLN A 312 -6.79 -25.92 -15.47
N THR A 313 -6.24 -27.02 -14.95
CA THR A 313 -6.70 -27.58 -13.67
C THR A 313 -5.51 -27.70 -12.72
N LEU A 314 -5.64 -27.08 -11.56
CA LEU A 314 -4.81 -27.31 -10.39
C LEU A 314 -5.45 -28.44 -9.57
N GLY A 315 -4.62 -29.40 -9.13
CA GLY A 315 -5.03 -30.37 -8.13
C GLY A 315 -5.35 -29.73 -6.78
N THR A 316 -5.67 -30.52 -5.78
CA THR A 316 -5.95 -30.03 -4.42
C THR A 316 -4.70 -29.65 -3.63
N LEU A 317 -3.52 -30.14 -4.04
CA LEU A 317 -2.26 -29.91 -3.35
C LEU A 317 -1.10 -29.87 -4.34
N ILE A 318 -0.21 -28.91 -4.16
CA ILE A 318 1.16 -28.90 -4.71
C ILE A 318 2.09 -28.70 -3.52
N SER A 319 3.01 -29.65 -3.32
CA SER A 319 3.98 -29.66 -2.22
C SER A 319 5.34 -30.06 -2.78
N GLY A 320 6.30 -29.12 -2.81
CA GLY A 320 7.67 -29.38 -3.29
C GLY A 320 7.79 -29.56 -4.81
N GLY A 321 6.79 -29.15 -5.58
CA GLY A 321 6.81 -29.08 -7.04
C GLY A 321 6.63 -27.65 -7.52
N THR A 322 6.76 -27.42 -8.83
CA THR A 322 6.58 -26.08 -9.43
C THR A 322 5.38 -26.08 -10.37
N PHE A 323 4.69 -24.95 -10.44
CA PHE A 323 3.63 -24.73 -11.42
C PHE A 323 3.74 -23.34 -11.99
N LYS A 324 3.79 -23.24 -13.32
CA LYS A 324 3.87 -21.98 -14.03
C LYS A 324 2.82 -21.95 -15.13
N LEU A 325 2.01 -20.91 -15.10
CA LEU A 325 1.05 -20.56 -16.13
C LEU A 325 1.36 -19.14 -16.62
N THR A 326 1.53 -18.98 -17.92
CA THR A 326 1.66 -17.67 -18.55
C THR A 326 0.56 -17.51 -19.59
N VAL A 327 -0.19 -16.42 -19.47
CA VAL A 327 -1.21 -16.02 -20.44
C VAL A 327 -0.66 -14.82 -21.20
N SER A 328 -0.40 -14.97 -22.50
CA SER A 328 0.08 -13.87 -23.33
C SER A 328 -0.96 -12.74 -23.40
N ALA A 329 -0.55 -11.55 -23.83
CA ALA A 329 -1.47 -10.45 -24.09
C ALA A 329 -2.52 -10.77 -25.18
N SER A 330 -2.23 -11.72 -26.07
CA SER A 330 -3.15 -12.24 -27.08
C SER A 330 -4.02 -13.40 -26.60
N GLY A 331 -3.92 -13.80 -25.32
CA GLY A 331 -4.71 -14.88 -24.72
C GLY A 331 -4.16 -16.29 -24.94
N SER A 332 -2.97 -16.43 -25.53
CA SER A 332 -2.30 -17.73 -25.69
C SER A 332 -1.77 -18.23 -24.36
N VAL A 333 -1.85 -19.55 -24.13
CA VAL A 333 -1.53 -20.16 -22.83
C VAL A 333 -0.29 -21.01 -22.95
N ALA A 334 0.66 -20.80 -22.04
CA ALA A 334 1.81 -21.68 -21.84
C ALA A 334 1.81 -22.19 -20.39
N THR A 335 2.08 -23.48 -20.23
CA THR A 335 2.21 -24.12 -18.92
C THR A 335 3.59 -24.75 -18.79
N GLY A 336 4.17 -24.68 -17.61
CA GLY A 336 5.42 -25.34 -17.23
C GLY A 336 5.40 -25.74 -15.76
N GLY A 337 6.37 -26.55 -15.35
CA GLY A 337 6.45 -27.09 -13.99
C GLY A 337 6.75 -28.59 -13.97
N THR A 338 7.12 -29.10 -12.81
CA THR A 338 7.43 -30.51 -12.53
C THR A 338 6.69 -30.98 -11.29
#